data_AF-A0A2N2YQR2-F1
#
_entry.id   AF-A0A2N2YQR2-F1
#
_cell.length_a   1.000
_cell.length_b   1.000
_cell.length_c   1.000
_cell.angle_alpha   90.00
_cell.angle_beta   90.00
_cell.angle_gamma   90.00
#
_symmetry.space_group_name_H-M   'P 1'
#
loop_
_entity.id
_entity.type
_entity.pdbx_description
1 polymer ?
#
loop_
_entity_poly.entity_id
_entity_poly.type
_entity_poly.pdbx_seq_one_letter_code
_entity_poly.pdbx_strand_id
1 'polypeptide(L)'
;MYMNKKLLNNPFYGLLILVLLFSQNISAQQTNTAEVTITVSIPAIALLDFKGNGQVITFKSENQIEQVITPSTLNKTWLNYSSIVETGSTNHITVHISSGKLPLESLINLKIGEDVGAGGGKVGEPASQITLSNYPQNIITNIGSCYTGRGVEKGHQLTYSWLNIDPYEKNLTSNKDYEITVTYTITSAE
;
A
#
# COMPACT_ATOMS: atom_id res chain seq x y z
N MET A 1 -48.91 -45.53 54.15
CA MET A 1 -47.77 -46.46 54.12
C MET A 1 -46.96 -46.23 55.39
N TYR A 2 -47.19 -47.05 56.42
CA TYR A 2 -46.66 -46.87 57.78
C TYR A 2 -45.18 -47.28 57.81
N MET A 3 -44.28 -46.30 57.93
CA MET A 3 -42.85 -46.59 58.08
C MET A 3 -42.58 -47.02 59.53
N ASN A 4 -41.94 -48.17 59.69
CA ASN A 4 -41.77 -48.86 60.95
C ASN A 4 -40.79 -48.07 61.87
N LYS A 5 -41.29 -47.53 62.99
CA LYS A 5 -40.54 -46.61 63.88
C LYS A 5 -39.25 -47.20 64.49
N LYS A 6 -39.03 -48.52 64.40
CA LYS A 6 -37.80 -49.18 64.88
C LYS A 6 -36.57 -48.96 63.98
N LEU A 7 -36.75 -48.57 62.72
CA LEU A 7 -35.61 -48.33 61.80
C LEU A 7 -34.89 -47.00 62.06
N LEU A 8 -35.53 -46.05 62.76
CA LEU A 8 -35.00 -44.70 62.96
C LEU A 8 -34.05 -44.55 64.17
N ASN A 9 -33.98 -45.55 65.06
CA ASN A 9 -33.26 -45.45 66.33
C ASN A 9 -31.87 -46.11 66.32
N ASN A 10 -31.41 -46.57 65.16
CA ASN A 10 -30.10 -47.20 65.02
C ASN A 10 -29.07 -46.13 64.58
N PRO A 11 -28.04 -45.82 65.39
CA PRO A 11 -27.11 -44.71 65.12
C PRO A 11 -26.38 -44.85 63.78
N PHE A 12 -26.27 -46.07 63.24
CA PHE A 12 -25.70 -46.33 61.92
C PHE A 12 -26.53 -45.74 60.76
N TYR A 13 -27.86 -45.73 60.85
CA TYR A 13 -28.71 -45.14 59.81
C TYR A 13 -28.77 -43.62 59.90
N GLY A 14 -28.69 -43.06 61.11
CA GLY A 14 -28.56 -41.62 61.31
C GLY A 14 -27.27 -41.06 60.71
N LEU A 15 -26.16 -41.80 60.88
CA LEU A 15 -24.87 -41.45 60.28
C LEU A 15 -24.89 -41.54 58.74
N LEU A 16 -25.57 -42.56 58.18
CA LEU A 16 -25.70 -42.75 56.73
C LEU A 16 -26.49 -41.61 56.06
N ILE A 17 -27.58 -41.14 56.70
CA ILE A 17 -28.39 -40.01 56.21
C ILE A 17 -27.62 -38.70 56.33
N LEU A 18 -26.82 -38.53 57.38
CA LEU A 18 -25.99 -37.33 57.56
C LEU A 18 -24.91 -37.23 56.49
N VAL A 19 -24.26 -38.34 56.12
CA VAL A 19 -23.25 -38.38 55.04
C VAL A 19 -23.84 -38.06 53.66
N LEU A 20 -25.09 -38.44 53.40
CA LEU A 20 -25.79 -38.13 52.15
C LEU A 20 -26.12 -36.63 51.98
N LEU A 21 -26.33 -35.91 53.09
CA LEU A 21 -26.67 -34.48 53.09
C LEU A 21 -25.47 -33.54 52.87
N PHE A 22 -24.24 -34.05 52.95
CA PHE A 22 -23.00 -33.26 52.72
C PHE A 22 -22.47 -33.34 51.28
N SER A 23 -23.16 -34.02 50.36
CA SER A 23 -22.61 -34.33 49.02
C SER A 23 -22.89 -33.29 47.92
N GLN A 24 -23.46 -32.12 48.23
CA GLN A 24 -23.94 -31.19 47.21
C GLN A 24 -23.16 -29.88 47.17
N ASN A 25 -21.92 -29.91 46.68
CA ASN A 25 -21.22 -28.73 46.18
C ASN A 25 -20.22 -29.14 45.07
N ILE A 26 -20.75 -29.50 43.90
CA ILE A 26 -19.95 -29.56 42.68
C ILE A 26 -20.32 -28.33 41.86
N SER A 27 -19.54 -27.27 42.00
CA SER A 27 -19.56 -26.16 41.05
C SER A 27 -18.67 -26.54 39.87
N ALA A 28 -19.27 -27.08 38.81
CA ALA A 28 -18.59 -27.23 37.53
C ALA A 28 -18.58 -25.86 36.83
N GLN A 29 -17.61 -25.00 37.15
CA GLN A 29 -17.38 -23.77 36.40
C GLN A 29 -16.43 -24.10 35.23
N GLN A 30 -16.99 -24.64 34.14
CA GLN A 30 -16.25 -24.81 32.90
C GLN A 30 -16.33 -23.51 32.11
N THR A 31 -15.34 -22.64 32.24
CA THR A 31 -15.16 -21.48 31.35
C THR A 31 -14.47 -21.93 30.07
N ASN A 32 -15.17 -22.69 29.23
CA ASN A 32 -14.73 -22.95 27.86
C ASN A 32 -14.81 -21.64 27.07
N THR A 33 -13.76 -20.84 27.14
CA THR A 33 -13.52 -19.77 26.19
C THR A 33 -12.80 -20.39 25.00
N ALA A 34 -13.51 -20.52 23.88
CA ALA A 34 -12.89 -20.87 22.62
C ALA A 34 -12.26 -19.59 22.06
N GLU A 35 -10.93 -19.51 22.06
CA GLU A 35 -10.23 -18.48 21.30
C GLU A 35 -10.38 -18.79 19.81
N VAL A 36 -11.29 -18.07 19.15
CA VAL A 36 -11.40 -18.11 17.69
C VAL A 36 -10.45 -17.06 17.15
N THR A 37 -9.29 -17.50 16.68
CA THR A 37 -8.37 -16.63 15.94
C THR A 37 -9.00 -16.30 14.59
N ILE A 38 -9.55 -15.09 14.45
CA ILE A 38 -10.04 -14.58 13.16
C ILE A 38 -8.83 -14.10 12.39
N THR A 39 -8.34 -14.91 11.45
CA THR A 39 -7.33 -14.47 10.48
C THR A 39 -8.02 -13.67 9.39
N VAL A 40 -7.98 -12.34 9.48
CA VAL A 40 -8.41 -11.46 8.38
C VAL A 40 -7.23 -11.29 7.42
N SER A 41 -7.26 -11.98 6.29
CA SER A 41 -6.34 -11.74 5.18
C SER A 41 -6.92 -10.64 4.29
N ILE A 42 -6.21 -9.52 4.18
CA ILE A 42 -6.54 -8.44 3.25
C ILE A 42 -5.55 -8.56 2.09
N PRO A 43 -6.02 -8.72 0.84
CA PRO A 43 -5.11 -8.83 -0.30
C PRO A 43 -4.30 -7.54 -0.46
N ALA A 44 -3.01 -7.68 -0.74
CA ALA A 44 -2.18 -6.55 -1.11
C ALA A 44 -2.64 -5.99 -2.46
N ILE A 45 -3.03 -4.71 -2.49
CA ILE A 45 -3.46 -4.01 -3.70
C ILE A 45 -2.75 -2.66 -3.78
N ALA A 46 -2.33 -2.29 -4.98
CA ALA A 46 -1.68 -1.02 -5.23
C ALA A 46 -2.24 -0.40 -6.50
N LEU A 47 -2.73 0.83 -6.38
CA LEU A 47 -3.31 1.61 -7.48
C LEU A 47 -2.44 2.83 -7.76
N LEU A 48 -2.23 3.13 -9.03
CA LEU A 48 -1.39 4.22 -9.50
C LEU A 48 -2.18 5.18 -10.39
N ASP A 49 -2.03 6.49 -10.19
CA ASP A 49 -2.77 7.51 -10.95
C ASP A 49 -1.92 8.77 -11.18
N PHE A 50 -2.15 9.46 -12.31
CA PHE A 50 -1.53 10.74 -12.66
C PHE A 50 -2.55 11.86 -12.82
N LYS A 51 -2.13 13.08 -12.44
CA LYS A 51 -2.94 14.29 -12.56
C LYS A 51 -2.13 15.49 -13.05
N GLY A 52 -2.76 16.32 -13.87
CA GLY A 52 -2.24 17.61 -14.34
C GLY A 52 -2.69 17.97 -15.76
N ASN A 53 -2.21 19.11 -16.26
CA ASN A 53 -2.69 19.71 -17.51
C ASN A 53 -1.78 19.41 -18.71
N GLY A 54 -2.39 19.10 -19.86
CA GLY A 54 -1.69 18.95 -21.14
C GLY A 54 -0.80 17.70 -21.25
N GLN A 55 -1.05 16.68 -20.44
CA GLN A 55 -0.34 15.41 -20.46
C GLN A 55 -1.10 14.37 -21.29
N VAL A 56 -0.37 13.50 -21.98
CA VAL A 56 -0.92 12.29 -22.60
C VAL A 56 -0.61 11.12 -21.66
N ILE A 57 -1.64 10.60 -20.99
CA ILE A 57 -1.54 9.54 -19.99
C ILE A 57 -2.32 8.32 -20.48
N THR A 58 -1.70 7.14 -20.40
CA THR A 58 -2.33 5.86 -20.74
C THR A 58 -2.26 4.91 -19.53
N PHE A 59 -3.41 4.41 -19.08
CA PHE A 59 -3.48 3.40 -18.02
C PHE A 59 -3.36 2.01 -18.65
N LYS A 60 -2.29 1.27 -18.33
CA LYS A 60 -2.05 -0.09 -18.86
C LYS A 60 -2.71 -1.14 -17.97
N SER A 61 -2.66 -0.91 -16.66
CA SER A 61 -3.29 -1.70 -15.61
C SER A 61 -3.47 -0.84 -14.36
N GLU A 62 -4.06 -1.40 -13.31
CA GLU A 62 -4.21 -0.71 -12.03
C GLU A 62 -2.88 -0.29 -11.38
N ASN A 63 -1.82 -1.06 -11.63
CA ASN A 63 -0.49 -0.85 -11.06
C ASN A 63 0.53 -0.24 -12.04
N GLN A 64 0.15 0.00 -13.30
CA GLN A 64 1.05 0.52 -14.33
C GLN A 64 0.40 1.61 -15.17
N ILE A 65 1.07 2.76 -15.24
CA ILE A 65 0.65 3.91 -16.03
C ILE A 65 1.79 4.40 -16.92
N GLU A 66 1.44 4.88 -18.10
CA GLU A 66 2.35 5.47 -19.07
C GLU A 66 2.05 6.96 -19.20
N GLN A 67 3.09 7.77 -19.38
CA GLN A 67 2.97 9.18 -19.71
C GLN A 67 3.91 9.49 -20.87
N VAL A 68 3.42 10.23 -21.86
CA VAL A 68 4.27 10.86 -22.85
C VAL A 68 4.79 12.17 -22.29
N ILE A 69 6.12 12.31 -22.24
CA ILE A 69 6.80 13.52 -21.80
C ILE A 69 7.44 14.22 -22.99
N THR A 70 7.37 15.55 -22.95
CA THR A 70 8.01 16.46 -23.91
C THR A 70 8.81 17.51 -23.14
N PRO A 71 9.64 18.33 -23.82
CA PRO A 71 10.28 19.49 -23.18
C PRO A 71 9.30 20.44 -22.47
N SER A 72 8.00 20.40 -22.81
CA SER A 72 6.96 21.24 -22.21
C SER A 72 6.24 20.63 -20.99
N THR A 73 6.48 19.35 -20.67
CA THR A 73 5.85 18.67 -19.52
C THR A 73 6.30 19.29 -18.19
N LEU A 74 7.61 19.59 -18.06
CA LEU A 74 8.21 20.27 -16.91
C LEU A 74 7.73 19.74 -15.55
N ASN A 75 6.99 20.54 -14.78
CA ASN A 75 6.51 20.25 -13.42
C ASN A 75 4.98 20.07 -13.34
N LYS A 76 4.33 19.71 -14.46
CA LYS A 76 2.86 19.67 -14.56
C LYS A 76 2.24 18.38 -14.01
N THR A 77 3.05 17.41 -13.58
CA THR A 77 2.58 16.04 -13.27
C THR A 77 2.61 15.77 -11.78
N TRP A 78 1.50 15.26 -11.26
CA TRP A 78 1.35 14.77 -9.90
C TRP A 78 1.11 13.28 -9.90
N LEU A 79 1.94 12.57 -9.14
CA LEU A 79 1.86 11.13 -8.91
C LEU A 79 1.01 10.83 -7.68
N ASN A 80 -0.11 10.14 -7.87
CA ASN A 80 -1.04 9.73 -6.83
C ASN A 80 -1.08 8.20 -6.75
N TYR A 81 -1.26 7.65 -5.55
CA TYR A 81 -1.40 6.21 -5.37
C TYR A 81 -2.07 5.85 -4.04
N SER A 82 -2.57 4.64 -3.99
CA SER A 82 -2.98 3.95 -2.77
C SER A 82 -2.35 2.58 -2.74
N SER A 83 -2.02 2.10 -1.54
CA SER A 83 -1.33 0.84 -1.32
C SER A 83 -1.87 0.19 -0.06
N ILE A 84 -2.06 -1.12 -0.11
CA ILE A 84 -2.30 -1.99 1.03
C ILE A 84 -1.23 -3.07 0.98
N VAL A 85 -0.52 -3.26 2.09
CA VAL A 85 0.55 -4.26 2.23
C VAL A 85 0.31 -5.14 3.45
N GLU A 86 0.88 -6.34 3.43
CA GLU A 86 0.95 -7.19 4.62
C GLU A 86 1.89 -6.61 5.68
N THR A 87 1.75 -7.10 6.91
CA THR A 87 2.59 -6.63 8.02
C THR A 87 4.05 -7.02 7.77
N GLY A 88 4.93 -6.02 7.72
CA GLY A 88 6.37 -6.23 7.50
C GLY A 88 6.80 -6.11 6.03
N SER A 89 5.86 -6.00 5.09
CA SER A 89 6.13 -5.80 3.67
C SER A 89 6.03 -4.33 3.27
N THR A 90 6.69 -3.96 2.17
CA THR A 90 6.58 -2.62 1.59
C THR A 90 6.62 -2.68 0.07
N ASN A 91 5.83 -1.82 -0.56
CA ASN A 91 5.79 -1.64 -2.00
C ASN A 91 6.81 -0.58 -2.44
N HIS A 92 7.03 -0.50 -3.74
CA HIS A 92 7.88 0.52 -4.35
C HIS A 92 7.35 0.91 -5.73
N ILE A 93 7.69 2.12 -6.17
CA ILE A 93 7.38 2.62 -7.50
C ILE A 93 8.68 2.73 -8.31
N THR A 94 8.66 2.15 -9.50
CA THR A 94 9.73 2.28 -10.50
C THR A 94 9.30 3.13 -11.68
N VAL A 95 10.28 3.70 -12.37
CA VAL A 95 10.11 4.33 -13.68
C VAL A 95 11.17 3.88 -14.66
N HIS A 96 10.82 3.81 -15.95
CA HIS A 96 11.78 3.72 -17.06
C HIS A 96 11.22 4.37 -18.33
N ILE A 97 12.10 4.65 -19.28
CA ILE A 97 11.77 5.00 -20.66
C ILE A 97 11.36 3.71 -21.37
N SER A 98 10.09 3.62 -21.75
CA SER A 98 9.53 2.45 -22.45
C SER A 98 9.47 2.63 -23.96
N SER A 99 9.47 3.87 -24.46
CA SER A 99 9.51 4.17 -25.89
C SER A 99 10.02 5.59 -26.17
N GLY A 100 10.35 5.86 -27.43
CA GLY A 100 10.90 7.12 -27.89
C GLY A 100 12.43 7.09 -27.99
N LYS A 101 12.99 8.01 -28.79
CA LYS A 101 14.44 8.12 -28.99
C LYS A 101 14.90 9.51 -28.55
N LEU A 102 15.76 9.54 -27.55
CA LEU A 102 16.49 10.75 -27.18
C LEU A 102 17.50 11.11 -28.28
N PRO A 103 17.70 12.41 -28.58
CA PRO A 103 18.85 12.83 -29.37
C PRO A 103 20.16 12.37 -28.73
N LEU A 104 21.22 12.30 -29.55
CA LEU A 104 22.56 12.01 -29.07
C LEU A 104 22.94 13.01 -27.98
N GLU A 105 23.54 12.51 -26.90
CA GLU A 105 24.04 13.28 -25.75
C GLU A 105 22.96 14.00 -24.91
N SER A 106 21.68 13.89 -25.27
CA SER A 106 20.57 14.41 -24.46
C SER A 106 20.26 13.51 -23.27
N LEU A 107 19.92 14.15 -22.14
CA LEU A 107 19.52 13.48 -20.90
C LEU A 107 18.23 14.08 -20.37
N ILE A 108 17.41 13.25 -19.70
CA ILE A 108 16.25 13.71 -18.94
C ILE A 108 16.49 13.38 -17.47
N ASN A 109 16.51 14.41 -16.63
CA ASN A 109 16.48 14.24 -15.19
C ASN A 109 15.05 14.33 -14.69
N LEU A 110 14.69 13.46 -13.75
CA LEU A 110 13.43 13.46 -13.03
C LEU A 110 13.71 13.71 -11.55
N LYS A 111 13.18 14.82 -11.04
CA LYS A 111 13.09 15.09 -9.60
C LYS A 111 11.71 14.67 -9.09
N ILE A 112 11.69 13.95 -7.97
CA ILE A 112 10.48 13.55 -7.27
C ILE A 112 10.36 14.43 -6.03
N GLY A 113 9.27 15.18 -5.92
CA GLY A 113 8.97 15.97 -4.73
C GLY A 113 8.60 15.10 -3.54
N GLU A 114 8.69 15.65 -2.33
CA GLU A 114 8.09 15.06 -1.14
C GLU A 114 6.56 14.94 -1.29
N ASP A 115 5.95 14.02 -0.53
CA ASP A 115 4.49 13.96 -0.44
C ASP A 115 3.94 15.26 0.16
N VAL A 116 2.84 15.77 -0.41
CA VAL A 116 2.20 17.01 0.04
C VAL A 116 1.48 16.84 1.39
N GLY A 117 1.33 15.62 1.90
CA GLY A 117 0.69 15.35 3.18
C GLY A 117 -0.84 15.41 3.11
N ALA A 118 -1.41 15.22 1.93
CA ALA A 118 -2.86 15.25 1.70
C ALA A 118 -3.56 13.91 1.91
N GLY A 119 -2.80 12.86 2.24
CA GLY A 119 -3.28 11.52 2.48
C GLY A 119 -2.92 10.98 3.86
N GLY A 120 -2.68 9.68 3.98
CA GLY A 120 -2.34 9.04 5.25
C GLY A 120 -1.61 7.71 5.10
N GLY A 121 -1.03 7.24 6.20
CA GLY A 121 -0.22 6.02 6.26
C GLY A 121 1.24 6.25 5.87
N LYS A 122 1.97 5.16 5.60
CA LYS A 122 3.39 5.23 5.20
C LYS A 122 3.49 5.39 3.68
N VAL A 123 3.50 6.63 3.21
CA VAL A 123 3.51 6.95 1.77
C VAL A 123 4.81 6.58 1.06
N GLY A 124 5.90 6.36 1.80
CA GLY A 124 7.20 5.97 1.26
C GLY A 124 8.19 7.13 1.20
N GLU A 125 9.36 6.85 0.62
CA GLU A 125 10.52 7.74 0.58
C GLU A 125 10.88 8.02 -0.88
N PRO A 126 10.77 9.27 -1.35
CA PRO A 126 11.09 9.61 -2.73
C PRO A 126 12.61 9.71 -2.96
N ALA A 127 13.06 9.30 -4.14
CA ALA A 127 14.41 9.59 -4.60
C ALA A 127 14.55 11.08 -4.92
N SER A 128 15.66 11.71 -4.50
CA SER A 128 15.84 13.15 -4.69
C SER A 128 15.88 13.56 -6.16
N GLN A 129 16.61 12.82 -6.99
CA GLN A 129 16.66 12.99 -8.45
C GLN A 129 17.25 11.74 -9.10
N ILE A 130 16.76 11.38 -10.29
CA ILE A 130 17.34 10.36 -11.14
C ILE A 130 17.55 10.89 -12.56
N THR A 131 18.48 10.31 -13.30
CA THR A 131 18.51 10.41 -14.76
C THR A 131 17.74 9.24 -15.33
N LEU A 132 16.73 9.53 -16.16
CA LEU A 132 15.88 8.51 -16.76
C LEU A 132 16.69 7.63 -17.70
N SER A 133 16.41 6.33 -17.64
CA SER A 133 16.99 5.32 -18.52
C SER A 133 15.91 4.36 -19.01
N ASN A 134 16.27 3.46 -19.92
CA ASN A 134 15.42 2.36 -20.36
C ASN A 134 15.34 1.20 -19.36
N TYR A 135 16.04 1.29 -18.22
CA TYR A 135 15.99 0.30 -17.15
C TYR A 135 15.13 0.80 -15.99
N PRO A 136 14.31 -0.05 -15.36
CA PRO A 136 13.53 0.33 -14.19
C PRO A 136 14.40 0.86 -13.05
N GLN A 137 14.06 2.05 -12.57
CA GLN A 137 14.74 2.72 -11.46
C GLN A 137 13.72 3.02 -10.35
N ASN A 138 14.04 2.69 -9.10
CA ASN A 138 13.21 3.03 -7.95
C ASN A 138 13.15 4.54 -7.77
N ILE A 139 11.94 5.08 -7.67
CA ILE A 139 11.70 6.51 -7.44
C ILE A 139 10.96 6.79 -6.13
N ILE A 140 10.21 5.82 -5.62
CA ILE A 140 9.62 5.86 -4.28
C ILE A 140 9.76 4.47 -3.68
N THR A 141 10.41 4.37 -2.53
CA THR A 141 10.64 3.11 -1.80
C THR A 141 9.91 3.11 -0.47
N ASN A 142 9.90 1.97 0.23
CA ASN A 142 9.35 1.86 1.58
C ASN A 142 7.86 2.25 1.71
N ILE A 143 7.06 2.05 0.66
CA ILE A 143 5.63 2.35 0.65
C ILE A 143 4.89 1.30 1.49
N GLY A 144 4.22 1.70 2.56
CA GLY A 144 3.39 0.81 3.36
C GLY A 144 1.92 0.83 2.92
N SER A 145 1.03 0.54 3.86
CA SER A 145 -0.40 0.77 3.69
C SER A 145 -0.66 2.26 3.77
N CYS A 146 -1.14 2.86 2.68
CA CYS A 146 -1.28 4.31 2.54
C CYS A 146 -2.24 4.73 1.42
N TYR A 147 -2.53 6.02 1.38
CA TYR A 147 -3.07 6.71 0.21
C TYR A 147 -2.52 8.14 0.20
N THR A 148 -2.29 8.72 -0.98
CA THR A 148 -1.74 10.10 -1.11
C THR A 148 -2.81 11.16 -1.43
N GLY A 149 -4.06 10.74 -1.59
CA GLY A 149 -5.14 11.57 -2.11
C GLY A 149 -5.24 11.48 -3.64
N ARG A 150 -6.15 12.24 -4.24
CA ARG A 150 -6.38 12.26 -5.70
C ARG A 150 -6.49 13.70 -6.20
N GLY A 151 -5.72 14.04 -7.23
CA GLY A 151 -5.77 15.35 -7.88
C GLY A 151 -4.40 15.98 -8.07
N VAL A 152 -4.42 17.17 -8.67
CA VAL A 152 -3.29 18.11 -8.63
C VAL A 152 -3.00 18.49 -7.17
N GLU A 153 -1.73 18.72 -6.82
CA GLU A 153 -1.29 19.02 -5.45
C GLU A 153 -1.61 17.90 -4.44
N LYS A 154 -1.58 16.65 -4.90
CA LYS A 154 -1.68 15.44 -4.08
C LYS A 154 -0.52 14.52 -4.42
N GLY A 155 -0.05 13.74 -3.45
CA GLY A 155 1.12 12.88 -3.65
C GLY A 155 2.38 13.65 -3.97
N HIS A 156 3.12 13.16 -4.98
CA HIS A 156 4.45 13.64 -5.32
C HIS A 156 4.42 14.43 -6.63
N GLN A 157 4.99 15.63 -6.65
CA GLN A 157 5.18 16.36 -7.90
C GLN A 157 6.37 15.78 -8.67
N LEU A 158 6.18 15.48 -9.95
CA LEU A 158 7.22 15.05 -10.86
C LEU A 158 7.72 16.26 -11.66
N THR A 159 9.03 16.50 -11.62
CA THR A 159 9.67 17.60 -12.35
C THR A 159 10.72 17.07 -13.31
N TYR A 160 10.46 17.19 -14.61
CA TYR A 160 11.38 16.81 -15.69
C TYR A 160 12.27 17.98 -16.10
N SER A 161 13.56 17.71 -16.26
CA SER A 161 14.54 18.65 -16.81
C SER A 161 15.27 18.00 -17.97
N TRP A 162 15.23 18.65 -19.14
CA TRP A 162 15.88 18.17 -20.35
C TRP A 162 17.22 18.87 -20.52
N LEU A 163 18.30 18.11 -20.62
CA LEU A 163 19.67 18.61 -20.77
C LEU A 163 20.24 18.22 -22.12
N ASN A 164 21.15 19.06 -22.65
CA ASN A 164 21.87 18.82 -23.90
C ASN A 164 20.96 18.50 -25.09
N ILE A 165 19.85 19.23 -25.22
CA ILE A 165 19.12 19.32 -26.49
C ILE A 165 20.00 20.20 -27.40
N ASP A 166 20.45 19.65 -28.52
CA ASP A 166 21.43 20.20 -29.48
C ASP A 166 21.64 21.75 -29.46
N PRO A 167 22.87 22.26 -29.25
CA PRO A 167 23.17 23.70 -29.25
C PRO A 167 22.96 24.39 -30.62
N TYR A 168 22.81 23.66 -31.72
CA TYR A 168 22.46 24.23 -33.02
C TYR A 168 20.94 24.45 -33.20
N GLU A 169 20.09 23.92 -32.31
CA GLU A 169 18.65 24.18 -32.30
C GLU A 169 18.31 25.39 -31.42
N LYS A 170 18.73 26.57 -31.87
CA LYS A 170 18.42 27.87 -31.23
C LYS A 170 16.91 28.19 -31.18
N ASN A 171 16.07 27.39 -31.81
CA ASN A 171 14.62 27.49 -31.77
C ASN A 171 14.01 26.27 -31.07
N LEU A 172 14.15 26.20 -29.75
CA LEU A 172 13.37 25.30 -28.88
C LEU A 172 11.85 25.56 -28.94
N THR A 173 11.42 26.58 -29.71
CA THR A 173 10.03 26.90 -30.04
C THR A 173 9.52 26.21 -31.31
N SER A 174 10.40 25.49 -32.04
CA SER A 174 9.99 24.71 -33.19
C SER A 174 9.70 23.28 -32.73
N ASN A 175 8.41 22.95 -32.72
CA ASN A 175 7.77 21.64 -32.47
C ASN A 175 8.48 20.46 -33.16
N LYS A 176 9.68 20.08 -32.73
CA LYS A 176 10.17 18.72 -32.93
C LYS A 176 9.68 17.90 -31.76
N ASP A 177 8.70 17.05 -32.06
CA ASP A 177 7.97 16.18 -31.15
C ASP A 177 8.91 15.13 -30.55
N TYR A 178 9.77 15.54 -29.61
CA TYR A 178 10.47 14.62 -28.73
C TYR A 178 9.46 14.09 -27.73
N GLU A 179 8.70 13.10 -28.18
CA GLU A 179 7.78 12.32 -27.37
C GLU A 179 8.53 11.11 -26.82
N ILE A 180 8.81 11.14 -25.52
CA ILE A 180 9.37 10.01 -24.80
C ILE A 180 8.25 9.41 -23.95
N THR A 181 8.00 8.12 -24.11
CA THR A 181 7.05 7.42 -23.24
C THR A 181 7.80 6.89 -22.03
N VAL A 182 7.32 7.25 -20.85
CA VAL A 182 7.81 6.75 -19.57
C VAL A 182 6.73 5.92 -18.90
N THR A 183 7.13 4.76 -18.39
CA THR A 183 6.24 3.82 -17.69
C THR A 183 6.56 3.84 -16.21
N TYR A 184 5.52 4.02 -15.40
CA TYR A 184 5.58 3.94 -13.95
C TYR A 184 4.85 2.69 -13.49
N THR A 185 5.46 1.95 -12.57
CA THR A 185 4.88 0.71 -12.03
C THR A 185 4.99 0.73 -10.51
N ILE A 186 3.87 0.51 -9.82
CA ILE A 186 3.87 0.18 -8.39
C ILE A 186 3.89 -1.33 -8.23
N THR A 187 4.87 -1.84 -7.51
CA THR A 187 5.08 -3.28 -7.33
C THR A 187 4.83 -3.66 -5.88
N SER A 188 3.99 -4.66 -5.67
CA SER A 188 3.79 -5.25 -4.35
C SER A 188 4.95 -6.17 -4.00
N ALA A 189 5.48 -6.06 -2.77
CA ALA A 189 6.36 -7.11 -2.24
C ALA A 189 5.49 -8.31 -1.88
N GLU A 190 5.85 -9.48 -2.43
CA GLU A 190 5.30 -10.78 -2.02
C GLU A 190 5.73 -11.16 -0.60
#